data_AF-A0A395MF38-F1
#
_entry.id   AF-A0A395MF38-F1
#
_cell.length_a   1.000
_cell.length_b   1.000
_cell.length_c   1.000
_cell.angle_alpha   90.00
_cell.angle_beta   90.00
_cell.angle_gamma   90.00
#
_symmetry.space_group_name_H-M   'P 1'
#
loop_
_entity.id
_entity.type
_entity.pdbx_description
1 polymer ?
#
loop_
_entity_poly.entity_id
_entity_poly.type
_entity_poly.pdbx_seq_one_letter_code
_entity_poly.pdbx_strand_id
1 'polypeptide(L)'
;MQSRFVWLLSLFFAVAAAQSYSYGVDIDTLTRRQDNGRIVIKPLPQTRNGTVPLRPEIREMQADRYKWDLYILSMSMLMDVNQDDPASWYQIAGIHGVPFEAWNGVEAAPGANQSGYCTHNSVLFPMWHRPYLTLFEQELYRMANVIAGMFPNGTDRQSYIDAARDFRMPYWNWAMPAPEGESHFPDIFWNKTIAQNGPRGVQDIHNPLYSYQFHPKNATAMIWTPLRNWNETKRAPNSTEASNQEPTSDNEQVNRALLSKLPEIQRRLSTLFSSYKDFNSFGSKAWAFSNNSTLDSLESVHDIIHIFGGLQGHMTFVPLSSFDPLFLLHHTMTDRLVAIWQAMNPDSWLTPLPAGENSFTSIKGEMQDSQSPLTPFLSSEDGTFWNSDTARTTEAFGYAYADTDLTGKQKEDVRQELQKKIADWWGGNSVSLLASTKYPAVTEWVADVRLNVLHDHAFTFVHFFLGDPLGGQQSWLSAQNNAGSVLVSSGPNTTAVVGVHLTPELMSGVQAREMIEKLQFRIVENGNLVQPDDVDLRIQLVGDDGTLIKLWG
;
A
#
# COMPACT_ATOMS: atom_id res chain seq x y z
N MET A 1 57.50 41.71 -14.59
CA MET A 1 57.33 41.06 -13.27
C MET A 1 56.23 41.78 -12.52
N GLN A 2 55.01 41.25 -12.53
CA GLN A 2 53.97 41.58 -11.54
C GLN A 2 53.00 40.39 -11.52
N SER A 3 53.02 39.67 -10.40
CA SER A 3 52.28 38.44 -10.16
C SER A 3 50.79 38.74 -9.95
N ARG A 4 49.94 38.03 -10.69
CA ARG A 4 48.49 37.95 -10.43
C ARG A 4 48.25 36.85 -9.39
N PHE A 5 47.74 37.22 -8.22
CA PHE A 5 47.12 36.29 -7.29
C PHE A 5 45.73 35.93 -7.81
N VAL A 6 45.51 34.65 -8.10
CA VAL A 6 44.19 34.07 -8.37
C VAL A 6 43.68 33.50 -7.06
N TRP A 7 42.57 34.04 -6.55
CA TRP A 7 41.81 33.44 -5.46
C TRP A 7 41.01 32.26 -6.02
N LEU A 8 41.36 31.05 -5.61
CA LEU A 8 40.53 29.85 -5.77
C LEU A 8 39.45 29.88 -4.68
N LEU A 9 38.23 30.26 -5.06
CA LEU A 9 37.03 30.02 -4.28
C LEU A 9 36.65 28.54 -4.44
N SER A 10 37.08 27.73 -3.48
CA SER A 10 36.55 26.38 -3.30
C SER A 10 35.12 26.48 -2.76
N LEU A 11 34.13 26.39 -3.64
CA LEU A 11 32.75 26.11 -3.25
C LEU A 11 32.68 24.69 -2.68
N PHE A 12 32.74 24.58 -1.36
CA PHE A 12 32.22 23.41 -0.66
C PHE A 12 30.70 23.45 -0.80
N PHE A 13 30.16 22.77 -1.83
CA PHE A 13 28.79 22.27 -1.73
C PHE A 13 28.81 21.13 -0.70
N ALA A 14 28.65 21.49 0.57
CA ALA A 14 28.13 20.53 1.52
C ALA A 14 26.72 20.19 1.02
N VAL A 15 26.54 18.97 0.52
CA VAL A 15 25.20 18.40 0.36
C VAL A 15 24.65 18.31 1.78
N ALA A 16 23.91 19.32 2.22
CA ALA A 16 23.18 19.25 3.46
C ALA A 16 22.20 18.09 3.29
N ALA A 17 22.42 16.99 4.01
CA ALA A 17 21.38 15.99 4.16
C ALA A 17 20.16 16.71 4.74
N ALA A 18 19.05 16.66 4.03
CA ALA A 18 17.84 17.34 4.44
C ALA A 18 17.38 16.78 5.79
N GLN A 19 17.12 17.65 6.75
CA GLN A 19 16.77 17.31 8.13
C GLN A 19 15.25 17.30 8.31
N SER A 20 14.77 16.72 9.42
CA SER A 20 13.39 16.91 9.88
C SER A 20 13.11 18.37 10.22
N TYR A 21 11.84 18.78 10.25
CA TYR A 21 11.47 20.15 10.61
C TYR A 21 11.89 20.48 12.05
N SER A 22 12.64 21.56 12.23
CA SER A 22 13.03 22.01 13.57
C SER A 22 11.89 22.80 14.21
N TYR A 23 11.23 22.21 15.21
CA TYR A 23 10.17 22.86 16.00
C TYR A 23 10.73 23.80 17.10
N GLY A 24 12.04 23.76 17.36
CA GLY A 24 12.68 24.52 18.45
C GLY A 24 12.35 24.01 19.85
N VAL A 25 11.89 22.77 19.93
CA VAL A 25 11.51 22.02 21.13
C VAL A 25 11.94 20.57 20.92
N ASP A 26 12.21 19.86 22.01
CA ASP A 26 12.58 18.45 21.96
C ASP A 26 11.35 17.60 21.60
N ILE A 27 11.37 16.98 20.42
CA ILE A 27 10.22 16.20 19.90
C ILE A 27 9.91 15.04 20.83
N ASP A 28 10.93 14.37 21.39
CA ASP A 28 10.71 13.27 22.32
C ASP A 28 9.92 13.72 23.56
N THR A 29 10.09 14.96 24.01
CA THR A 29 9.30 15.49 25.14
C THR A 29 7.84 15.77 24.78
N LEU A 30 7.55 16.03 23.50
CA LEU A 30 6.20 16.28 23.00
C LEU A 30 5.46 15.01 22.59
N THR A 31 6.19 13.99 22.16
CA THR A 31 5.64 12.78 21.57
C THR A 31 5.60 11.62 22.55
N ARG A 32 6.50 11.58 23.54
CA ARG A 32 6.56 10.50 24.54
C ARG A 32 5.23 10.36 25.28
N ARG A 33 4.65 9.16 25.20
CA ARG A 33 3.45 8.82 25.96
C ARG A 33 3.72 8.98 27.46
N GLN A 34 2.80 9.63 28.17
CA GLN A 34 2.89 9.82 29.62
C GLN A 34 2.45 8.56 30.40
N ASP A 35 1.82 7.59 29.73
CA ASP A 35 1.50 6.27 30.26
C ASP A 35 2.29 5.17 29.53
N ASN A 36 2.70 4.14 30.27
CA ASN A 36 3.19 2.87 29.73
C ASN A 36 2.04 1.89 29.45
N GLY A 37 0.83 2.42 29.27
CA GLY A 37 -0.38 1.66 29.03
C GLY A 37 -0.44 1.13 27.60
N ARG A 38 -1.34 0.18 27.39
CA ARG A 38 -1.60 -0.37 26.06
C ARG A 38 -2.15 0.71 25.13
N ILE A 39 -1.72 0.69 23.86
CA ILE A 39 -2.24 1.60 22.85
C ILE A 39 -3.60 1.07 22.41
N VAL A 40 -4.62 1.93 22.52
CA VAL A 40 -5.99 1.66 22.10
C VAL A 40 -6.33 2.57 20.92
N ILE A 41 -6.94 2.00 19.88
CA ILE A 41 -7.42 2.76 18.73
C ILE A 41 -8.83 3.25 19.05
N LYS A 42 -8.98 4.57 19.15
CA LYS A 42 -10.23 5.24 19.49
C LYS A 42 -10.74 6.02 18.27
N PRO A 43 -12.07 6.22 18.13
CA PRO A 43 -12.60 7.08 17.08
C PRO A 43 -12.03 8.50 17.19
N LEU A 44 -11.60 9.06 16.05
CA LEU A 44 -11.16 10.44 16.01
C LEU A 44 -12.34 11.41 16.22
N PRO A 45 -12.10 12.60 16.82
CA PRO A 45 -13.17 13.55 17.12
C PRO A 45 -13.95 14.01 15.88
N GLN A 46 -15.26 14.15 16.04
CA GLN A 46 -16.12 14.81 15.04
C GLN A 46 -15.88 16.32 14.99
N THR A 47 -16.33 16.98 13.91
CA THR A 47 -16.31 18.45 13.83
C THR A 47 -17.25 19.07 14.87
N ARG A 48 -17.12 20.39 15.09
CA ARG A 48 -18.01 21.16 15.99
C ARG A 48 -19.49 21.07 15.63
N ASN A 49 -19.80 20.82 14.36
CA ASN A 49 -21.18 20.71 13.88
C ASN A 49 -21.71 19.26 13.92
N GLY A 50 -20.94 18.32 14.49
CA GLY A 50 -21.28 16.91 14.59
C GLY A 50 -21.09 16.13 13.30
N THR A 51 -20.44 16.71 12.27
CA THR A 51 -20.13 15.98 11.04
C THR A 51 -18.86 15.16 11.20
N VAL A 52 -18.80 14.03 10.50
CA VAL A 52 -17.60 13.18 10.43
C VAL A 52 -16.62 13.77 9.42
N PRO A 53 -15.38 14.10 9.81
CA PRO A 53 -14.37 14.60 8.87
C PRO A 53 -14.05 13.61 7.76
N LEU A 54 -13.75 14.12 6.57
CA LEU A 54 -13.48 13.31 5.38
C LEU A 54 -11.99 13.13 5.18
N ARG A 55 -11.57 11.91 4.79
CA ARG A 55 -10.24 11.68 4.20
C ARG A 55 -10.23 12.23 2.76
N PRO A 56 -9.47 13.29 2.46
CA PRO A 56 -9.48 13.92 1.14
C PRO A 56 -8.55 13.19 0.16
N GLU A 57 -8.69 13.46 -1.14
CA GLU A 57 -7.64 13.08 -2.09
C GLU A 57 -6.38 13.94 -1.85
N ILE A 58 -5.18 13.42 -2.11
CA ILE A 58 -3.93 14.14 -1.79
C ILE A 58 -3.81 15.52 -2.48
N ARG A 59 -4.31 15.69 -3.71
CA ARG A 59 -4.31 16.98 -4.41
C ARG A 59 -5.31 17.96 -3.79
N GLU A 60 -6.44 17.46 -3.27
CA GLU A 60 -7.38 18.27 -2.49
C GLU A 60 -6.76 18.69 -1.14
N MET A 61 -6.01 17.78 -0.49
CA MET A 61 -5.22 18.10 0.70
C MET A 61 -4.19 19.20 0.42
N GLN A 62 -3.50 19.14 -0.72
CA GLN A 62 -2.52 20.15 -1.15
C GLN A 62 -3.14 21.52 -1.45
N ALA A 63 -4.39 21.56 -1.91
CA ALA A 63 -5.09 22.79 -2.20
C ALA A 63 -5.47 23.58 -0.92
N ASP A 64 -5.62 22.90 0.22
CA ASP A 64 -5.82 23.54 1.53
C ASP A 64 -4.47 23.74 2.22
N ARG A 65 -3.95 24.98 2.17
CA ARG A 65 -2.64 25.32 2.76
C ARG A 65 -2.48 24.88 4.22
N TYR A 66 -3.54 24.99 5.01
CA TYR A 66 -3.46 24.76 6.45
C TYR A 66 -3.41 23.27 6.76
N LYS A 67 -4.24 22.49 6.08
CA LYS A 67 -4.21 21.03 6.20
C LYS A 67 -2.96 20.44 5.58
N TRP A 68 -2.49 20.98 4.45
CA TRP A 68 -1.25 20.56 3.80
C TRP A 68 -0.05 20.72 4.71
N ASP A 69 0.12 21.92 5.28
CA ASP A 69 1.22 22.20 6.21
C ASP A 69 1.18 21.25 7.42
N LEU A 70 0.00 21.04 8.02
CA LEU A 70 -0.15 20.11 9.14
C LEU A 70 0.13 18.66 8.75
N TYR A 71 -0.25 18.24 7.54
CA TYR A 71 0.01 16.88 7.05
C TYR A 71 1.52 16.63 6.92
N ILE A 72 2.24 17.51 6.22
CA ILE A 72 3.69 17.36 6.04
C ILE A 72 4.43 17.47 7.37
N LEU A 73 4.07 18.44 8.22
CA LEU A 73 4.72 18.61 9.52
C LEU A 73 4.44 17.42 10.46
N SER A 74 3.19 16.94 10.53
CA SER A 74 2.85 15.77 11.38
C SER A 74 3.55 14.50 10.91
N MET A 75 3.64 14.25 9.60
CA MET A 75 4.44 13.13 9.09
C MET A 75 5.93 13.30 9.41
N SER A 76 6.51 14.49 9.18
CA SER A 76 7.90 14.76 9.53
C SER A 76 8.17 14.57 11.02
N MET A 77 7.23 14.94 11.90
CA MET A 77 7.35 14.74 13.34
C MET A 77 7.25 13.26 13.71
N LEU A 78 6.26 12.54 13.17
CA LEU A 78 6.04 11.11 13.44
C LEU A 78 7.23 10.24 13.01
N MET A 79 7.84 10.59 11.89
CA MET A 79 9.03 9.93 11.38
C MET A 79 10.30 10.27 12.15
N ASP A 80 10.33 11.35 12.93
CA ASP A 80 11.50 11.75 13.75
C ASP A 80 11.44 11.16 15.17
N VAL A 81 10.26 10.69 15.61
CA VAL A 81 10.11 10.02 16.91
C VAL A 81 11.07 8.84 17.02
N ASN A 82 11.70 8.70 18.19
CA ASN A 82 12.58 7.59 18.51
C ASN A 82 11.94 6.23 18.17
N GLN A 83 12.64 5.40 17.41
CA GLN A 83 12.15 4.10 16.92
C GLN A 83 11.87 3.07 18.03
N ASP A 84 12.31 3.31 19.27
CA ASP A 84 11.96 2.47 20.43
C ASP A 84 10.57 2.82 21.01
N ASP A 85 9.99 3.97 20.64
CA ASP A 85 8.64 4.35 21.07
C ASP A 85 7.59 3.52 20.29
N PRO A 86 6.69 2.79 20.97
CA PRO A 86 5.67 1.94 20.33
C PRO A 86 4.70 2.70 19.41
N ALA A 87 4.61 4.03 19.52
CA ALA A 87 3.81 4.91 18.67
C ALA A 87 4.65 5.63 17.59
N SER A 88 5.95 5.34 17.44
CA SER A 88 6.78 5.85 16.36
C SER A 88 6.36 5.32 15.00
N TRP A 89 6.74 6.02 13.92
CA TRP A 89 6.58 5.50 12.55
C TRP A 89 7.17 4.10 12.42
N TYR A 90 8.37 3.87 12.97
CA TYR A 90 9.06 2.59 12.87
C TYR A 90 8.27 1.44 13.51
N GLN A 91 7.78 1.63 14.74
CA GLN A 91 7.05 0.59 15.46
C GLN A 91 5.69 0.31 14.80
N ILE A 92 4.95 1.35 14.40
CA ILE A 92 3.66 1.18 13.72
C ILE A 92 3.86 0.54 12.35
N ALA A 93 4.84 0.99 11.55
CA ALA A 93 5.19 0.34 10.28
C ALA A 93 5.58 -1.13 10.49
N GLY A 94 6.35 -1.41 11.55
CA GLY A 94 6.81 -2.76 11.91
C GLY A 94 5.70 -3.76 12.24
N ILE A 95 4.51 -3.30 12.66
CA ILE A 95 3.34 -4.19 12.87
C ILE A 95 3.03 -4.99 11.58
N HIS A 96 3.16 -4.36 10.42
CA HIS A 96 2.83 -5.01 9.15
C HIS A 96 3.78 -6.16 8.81
N GLY A 97 5.03 -6.12 9.28
CA GLY A 97 6.11 -6.94 8.74
C GLY A 97 7.31 -7.06 9.67
N VAL A 98 8.51 -6.86 9.11
CA VAL A 98 9.72 -6.87 9.93
C VAL A 98 9.71 -5.69 10.91
N PRO A 99 10.22 -5.85 12.14
CA PRO A 99 11.11 -6.92 12.63
C PRO A 99 10.45 -8.26 13.05
N PHE A 100 9.13 -8.45 12.87
CA PHE A 100 8.39 -9.60 13.41
C PHE A 100 8.45 -9.66 14.94
N GLU A 101 8.22 -8.51 15.59
CA GLU A 101 8.25 -8.37 17.04
C GLU A 101 6.84 -8.25 17.63
N ALA A 102 6.70 -8.64 18.90
CA ALA A 102 5.48 -8.43 19.66
C ALA A 102 5.17 -6.94 19.77
N TRP A 103 3.91 -6.56 19.53
CA TRP A 103 3.46 -5.18 19.68
C TRP A 103 2.25 -5.13 20.60
N ASN A 104 2.25 -4.19 21.54
CA ASN A 104 1.15 -3.98 22.50
C ASN A 104 0.79 -5.23 23.33
N GLY A 105 1.79 -6.07 23.61
CA GLY A 105 1.66 -7.28 24.42
C GLY A 105 1.01 -8.48 23.71
N VAL A 106 0.91 -8.44 22.37
CA VAL A 106 0.45 -9.58 21.57
C VAL A 106 1.67 -10.39 21.12
N GLU A 107 1.67 -11.68 21.46
CA GLU A 107 2.78 -12.59 21.15
C GLU A 107 2.50 -13.41 19.89
N ALA A 108 3.57 -13.94 19.28
CA ALA A 108 3.46 -14.74 18.07
C ALA A 108 2.69 -16.04 18.33
N ALA A 109 1.86 -16.46 17.37
CA ALA A 109 1.33 -17.80 17.35
C ALA A 109 2.47 -18.83 17.17
N PRO A 110 2.36 -20.03 17.74
CA PRO A 110 3.38 -21.07 17.57
C PRO A 110 3.65 -21.36 16.09
N GLY A 111 4.90 -21.13 15.64
CA GLY A 111 5.32 -21.33 14.26
C GLY A 111 5.07 -20.14 13.30
N ALA A 112 4.62 -18.99 13.81
CA ALA A 112 4.33 -17.79 13.03
C ALA A 112 5.28 -16.61 13.29
N ASN A 113 6.35 -16.82 14.06
CA ASN A 113 7.31 -15.78 14.50
C ASN A 113 8.24 -15.25 13.39
N GLN A 114 8.01 -15.62 12.13
CA GLN A 114 8.72 -15.11 10.95
C GLN A 114 7.76 -14.40 9.98
N SER A 115 6.64 -13.90 10.49
CA SER A 115 5.59 -13.23 9.72
C SER A 115 5.15 -11.95 10.45
N GLY A 116 4.71 -10.93 9.70
CA GLY A 116 4.13 -9.73 10.30
C GLY A 116 2.67 -9.96 10.69
N TYR A 117 2.05 -9.01 11.38
CA TYR A 117 0.62 -9.14 11.78
C TYR A 117 -0.34 -9.01 10.62
N CYS A 118 0.10 -8.43 9.49
CA CYS A 118 -0.77 -8.17 8.35
C CYS A 118 -1.46 -9.44 7.87
N THR A 119 -2.75 -9.33 7.57
CA THR A 119 -3.53 -10.44 7.03
C THR A 119 -3.60 -10.29 5.52
N HIS A 120 -2.69 -10.93 4.79
CA HIS A 120 -2.79 -11.12 3.35
C HIS A 120 -3.20 -12.55 3.04
N ASN A 121 -3.72 -12.78 1.83
CA ASN A 121 -4.33 -14.04 1.43
C ASN A 121 -5.31 -14.54 2.50
N SER A 122 -6.14 -13.62 3.01
CA SER A 122 -7.01 -13.82 4.16
C SER A 122 -8.29 -13.02 3.97
N VAL A 123 -9.42 -13.60 4.40
CA VAL A 123 -10.71 -12.90 4.41
C VAL A 123 -10.70 -11.65 5.30
N LEU A 124 -9.74 -11.54 6.22
CA LEU A 124 -9.56 -10.38 7.09
C LEU A 124 -8.83 -9.22 6.40
N PHE A 125 -8.22 -9.42 5.22
CA PHE A 125 -7.42 -8.41 4.50
C PHE A 125 -8.08 -7.01 4.46
N PRO A 126 -9.34 -6.85 4.00
CA PRO A 126 -9.94 -5.51 3.92
C PRO A 126 -10.11 -4.85 5.29
N MET A 127 -10.45 -5.65 6.31
CA MET A 127 -10.85 -5.14 7.60
C MET A 127 -9.68 -4.97 8.57
N TRP A 128 -8.61 -5.76 8.46
CA TRP A 128 -7.40 -5.64 9.28
C TRP A 128 -6.66 -4.33 9.02
N HIS A 129 -6.58 -3.91 7.75
CA HIS A 129 -5.88 -2.68 7.37
C HIS A 129 -6.61 -1.42 7.85
N ARG A 130 -7.91 -1.47 8.14
CA ARG A 130 -8.69 -0.30 8.61
C ARG A 130 -8.28 0.24 10.00
N PRO A 131 -8.26 -0.56 11.08
CA PRO A 131 -7.72 -0.13 12.37
C PRO A 131 -6.21 0.15 12.28
N TYR A 132 -5.48 -0.53 11.38
CA TYR A 132 -4.07 -0.24 11.15
C TYR A 132 -3.84 1.19 10.63
N LEU A 133 -4.58 1.58 9.59
CA LEU A 133 -4.62 2.93 9.06
C LEU A 133 -5.04 3.96 10.11
N THR A 134 -6.03 3.62 10.93
CA THR A 134 -6.50 4.51 11.99
C THR A 134 -5.44 4.72 13.08
N LEU A 135 -4.60 3.73 13.37
CA LEU A 135 -3.49 3.88 14.31
C LEU A 135 -2.49 4.95 13.84
N PHE A 136 -2.09 4.92 12.56
CA PHE A 136 -1.29 6.00 11.97
C PHE A 136 -2.01 7.34 12.04
N GLU A 137 -3.28 7.37 11.64
CA GLU A 137 -4.07 8.60 11.61
C GLU A 137 -4.26 9.21 13.01
N GLN A 138 -4.37 8.38 14.05
CA GLN A 138 -4.48 8.81 15.44
C GLN A 138 -3.24 9.58 15.90
N GLU A 139 -2.04 9.08 15.57
CA GLU A 139 -0.80 9.77 15.91
C GLU A 139 -0.58 11.02 15.06
N LEU A 140 -0.88 10.96 13.76
CA LEU A 140 -0.83 12.14 12.88
C LEU A 140 -1.78 13.24 13.37
N TYR A 141 -3.01 12.89 13.75
CA TYR A 141 -3.99 13.82 14.29
C TYR A 141 -3.50 14.47 15.59
N ARG A 142 -2.94 13.67 16.51
CA ARG A 142 -2.38 14.17 17.77
C ARG A 142 -1.25 15.18 17.50
N MET A 143 -0.32 14.84 16.61
CA MET A 143 0.80 15.71 16.24
C MET A 143 0.34 16.97 15.53
N ALA A 144 -0.61 16.88 14.59
CA ALA A 144 -1.20 18.03 13.91
C ALA A 144 -1.81 19.02 14.91
N ASN A 145 -2.52 18.55 15.94
CA ASN A 145 -3.09 19.42 16.98
C ASN A 145 -2.02 20.08 17.86
N VAL A 146 -0.95 19.36 18.19
CA VAL A 146 0.20 19.91 18.92
C VAL A 146 0.90 21.00 18.09
N ILE A 147 1.19 20.72 16.82
CA ILE A 147 1.86 21.64 15.89
C ILE A 147 1.01 22.89 15.64
N ALA A 148 -0.31 22.72 15.45
CA ALA A 148 -1.23 23.83 15.27
C ALA A 148 -1.16 24.83 16.43
N GLY A 149 -0.99 24.37 17.68
CA GLY A 149 -0.85 25.21 18.86
C GLY A 149 0.46 26.01 18.93
N MET A 150 1.49 25.64 18.16
CA MET A 150 2.83 26.26 18.23
C MET A 150 2.96 27.53 17.38
N PHE A 151 2.04 27.79 16.46
CA PHE A 151 2.13 28.98 15.60
C PHE A 151 2.07 30.27 16.43
N PRO A 152 3.03 31.20 16.28
CA PRO A 152 3.14 32.35 17.17
C PRO A 152 2.04 33.40 16.93
N ASN A 153 1.66 33.61 15.66
CA ASN A 153 0.61 34.55 15.30
C ASN A 153 -0.77 34.02 15.70
N GLY A 154 -1.51 34.75 16.54
CA GLY A 154 -2.79 34.27 17.07
C GLY A 154 -3.90 34.04 16.03
N THR A 155 -3.94 34.81 14.95
CA THR A 155 -4.95 34.63 13.89
C THR A 155 -4.61 33.41 13.05
N ASP A 156 -3.35 33.31 12.63
CA ASP A 156 -2.89 32.19 11.82
C ASP A 156 -2.95 30.87 12.59
N ARG A 157 -2.54 30.89 13.87
CA ARG A 157 -2.70 29.78 14.81
C ARG A 157 -4.15 29.30 14.90
N GLN A 158 -5.12 30.20 14.91
CA GLN A 158 -6.53 29.80 14.98
C GLN A 158 -6.96 29.04 13.72
N SER A 159 -6.51 29.46 12.53
CA SER A 159 -6.76 28.72 11.29
C SER A 159 -6.13 27.33 11.30
N TYR A 160 -4.89 27.20 11.80
CA TYR A 160 -4.27 25.88 11.98
C TYR A 160 -5.02 25.01 13.00
N ILE A 161 -5.48 25.59 14.11
CA ILE A 161 -6.29 24.85 15.10
C ILE A 161 -7.59 24.35 14.48
N ASP A 162 -8.24 25.16 13.65
CA ASP A 162 -9.48 24.76 12.98
C ASP A 162 -9.23 23.69 11.91
N ALA A 163 -8.14 23.79 11.15
CA ALA A 163 -7.70 22.76 10.21
C ALA A 163 -7.33 21.44 10.91
N ALA A 164 -6.61 21.50 12.04
CA ALA A 164 -6.22 20.31 12.82
C ALA A 164 -7.41 19.55 13.41
N ARG A 165 -8.51 20.24 13.72
CA ARG A 165 -9.75 19.60 14.19
C ARG A 165 -10.43 18.77 13.12
N ASP A 166 -10.38 19.24 11.88
CA ASP A 166 -10.96 18.61 10.69
C ASP A 166 -9.98 17.68 9.96
N PHE A 167 -8.76 17.52 10.49
CA PHE A 167 -7.68 16.78 9.85
C PHE A 167 -7.99 15.28 9.76
N ARG A 168 -7.86 14.72 8.56
CA ARG A 168 -7.83 13.27 8.28
C ARG A 168 -6.76 13.02 7.23
N MET A 169 -6.11 11.87 7.27
CA MET A 169 -5.03 11.58 6.32
C MET A 169 -5.57 11.41 4.89
N PRO A 170 -4.82 11.82 3.85
CA PRO A 170 -5.29 11.74 2.49
C PRO A 170 -5.14 10.33 1.89
N TYR A 171 -5.92 10.05 0.85
CA TYR A 171 -5.67 8.94 -0.06
C TYR A 171 -5.06 9.44 -1.37
N TRP A 172 -4.32 8.57 -2.06
CA TRP A 172 -3.92 8.83 -3.45
C TRP A 172 -4.79 8.01 -4.40
N ASN A 173 -5.56 8.69 -5.27
CA ASN A 173 -6.43 8.01 -6.22
C ASN A 173 -5.68 7.50 -7.45
N TRP A 174 -4.92 6.41 -7.27
CA TRP A 174 -4.14 5.76 -8.33
C TRP A 174 -5.00 5.12 -9.44
N ALA A 175 -6.32 5.02 -9.27
CA ALA A 175 -7.24 4.46 -10.25
C ALA A 175 -7.79 5.48 -11.26
N MET A 176 -7.39 6.75 -11.15
CA MET A 176 -7.84 7.83 -12.03
C MET A 176 -6.68 8.39 -12.86
N PRO A 177 -6.96 8.88 -14.09
CA PRO A 177 -5.96 9.65 -14.82
C PRO A 177 -5.58 10.90 -14.02
N ALA A 178 -4.34 11.34 -14.19
CA ALA A 178 -3.92 12.61 -13.63
C ALA A 178 -4.69 13.78 -14.28
N PRO A 179 -4.81 14.92 -13.59
CA PRO A 179 -5.23 16.17 -14.21
C PRO A 179 -4.38 16.51 -15.45
N GLU A 180 -4.96 17.28 -16.37
CA GLU A 180 -4.26 17.69 -17.59
C GLU A 180 -2.96 18.45 -17.26
N GLY A 181 -1.85 18.00 -17.83
CA GLY A 181 -0.52 18.58 -17.60
C GLY A 181 0.24 18.04 -16.39
N GLU A 182 -0.37 17.16 -15.59
CA GLU A 182 0.28 16.51 -14.45
C GLU A 182 0.77 15.09 -14.77
N SER A 183 1.73 14.62 -13.99
CA SER A 183 2.19 13.24 -13.99
C SER A 183 1.19 12.31 -13.29
N HIS A 184 1.18 11.01 -13.65
CA HIS A 184 0.30 10.03 -12.99
C HIS A 184 0.68 9.85 -11.53
N PHE A 185 1.98 9.74 -11.26
CA PHE A 185 2.54 9.72 -9.92
C PHE A 185 2.69 11.16 -9.39
N PRO A 186 1.92 11.60 -8.38
CA PRO A 186 1.89 12.99 -7.94
C PRO A 186 3.26 13.62 -7.72
N ASP A 187 3.44 14.87 -8.18
CA ASP A 187 4.72 15.61 -8.17
C ASP A 187 5.37 15.69 -6.79
N ILE A 188 4.57 15.65 -5.72
CA ILE A 188 5.08 15.65 -4.35
C ILE A 188 5.97 14.45 -4.02
N PHE A 189 5.86 13.35 -4.74
CA PHE A 189 6.69 12.18 -4.49
C PHE A 189 8.08 12.29 -5.12
N TRP A 190 8.34 13.27 -6.00
CA TRP A 190 9.53 13.28 -6.84
C TRP A 190 10.75 13.87 -6.16
N ASN A 191 10.55 14.89 -5.33
CA ASN A 191 11.63 15.65 -4.73
C ASN A 191 11.96 15.15 -3.32
N LYS A 192 13.26 14.94 -3.05
CA LYS A 192 13.80 14.55 -1.73
C LYS A 192 13.55 15.58 -0.64
N THR A 193 13.35 16.82 -1.02
CA THR A 193 13.25 17.97 -0.13
C THR A 193 12.05 18.82 -0.50
N ILE A 194 11.44 19.44 0.49
CA ILE A 194 10.32 20.36 0.33
C ILE A 194 10.53 21.60 1.20
N ALA A 195 10.21 22.77 0.65
CA ALA A 195 10.12 24.01 1.42
C ALA A 195 8.79 24.01 2.18
N GLN A 196 8.84 23.78 3.49
CA GLN A 196 7.65 23.61 4.33
C GLN A 196 7.49 24.78 5.29
N ASN A 197 6.32 25.44 5.25
CA ASN A 197 5.93 26.43 6.24
C ASN A 197 5.56 25.74 7.57
N GLY A 198 5.90 26.38 8.70
CA GLY A 198 5.57 25.84 10.02
C GLY A 198 5.74 26.86 11.15
N PRO A 199 5.66 26.42 12.42
CA PRO A 199 5.67 27.30 13.59
C PRO A 199 6.88 28.23 13.71
N ARG A 200 8.01 27.86 13.10
CA ARG A 200 9.26 28.64 13.08
C ARG A 200 9.57 29.26 11.71
N GLY A 201 8.55 29.40 10.87
CA GLY A 201 8.68 29.86 9.49
C GLY A 201 9.01 28.72 8.53
N VAL A 202 9.30 29.10 7.29
CA VAL A 202 9.62 28.18 6.20
C VAL A 202 10.99 27.55 6.41
N GLN A 203 11.07 26.23 6.26
CA GLN A 203 12.32 25.45 6.33
C GLN A 203 12.38 24.50 5.14
N ASP A 204 13.58 24.29 4.59
CA ASP A 204 13.83 23.21 3.63
C ASP A 204 14.08 21.92 4.42
N ILE A 205 13.13 20.99 4.35
CA ILE A 205 13.15 19.75 5.12
C ILE A 205 13.23 18.54 4.19
N HIS A 206 13.60 17.38 4.76
CA HIS A 206 13.38 16.10 4.10
C HIS A 206 11.89 15.96 3.81
N ASN A 207 11.54 15.59 2.58
CA ASN A 207 10.16 15.38 2.20
C ASN A 207 9.66 14.05 2.77
N PRO A 208 8.76 14.04 3.77
CA PRO A 208 8.31 12.81 4.41
C PRO A 208 7.47 11.92 3.48
N LEU A 209 7.07 12.40 2.29
CA LEU A 209 6.39 11.59 1.28
C LEU A 209 7.36 10.96 0.26
N TYR A 210 8.63 11.37 0.26
CA TYR A 210 9.66 10.80 -0.63
C TYR A 210 10.19 9.46 -0.10
N SER A 211 10.61 9.44 1.17
CA SER A 211 11.15 8.24 1.83
C SER A 211 11.05 8.36 3.36
N TYR A 212 11.07 7.22 4.04
CA TYR A 212 11.40 7.14 5.46
C TYR A 212 12.89 6.86 5.63
N GLN A 213 13.55 7.57 6.56
CA GLN A 213 14.94 7.34 6.92
C GLN A 213 14.99 6.54 8.23
N PHE A 214 15.77 5.46 8.28
CA PHE A 214 15.92 4.63 9.48
C PHE A 214 16.96 5.23 10.44
N HIS A 215 16.58 5.45 11.71
CA HIS A 215 17.44 6.08 12.73
C HIS A 215 17.27 5.43 14.12
N PRO A 216 18.14 4.48 14.52
CA PRO A 216 19.20 3.85 13.74
C PRO A 216 18.65 2.80 12.75
N LYS A 217 19.42 2.49 11.71
CA LYS A 217 19.15 1.32 10.88
C LYS A 217 19.33 0.03 11.70
N ASN A 218 18.27 -0.76 11.83
CA ASN A 218 18.34 -2.11 12.36
C ASN A 218 18.71 -3.10 11.24
N ALA A 219 20.02 -3.26 10.98
CA ALA A 219 20.51 -4.12 9.91
C ALA A 219 20.23 -5.63 10.15
N THR A 220 19.88 -6.03 11.38
CA THR A 220 19.53 -7.41 11.73
C THR A 220 18.05 -7.72 11.49
N ALA A 221 17.16 -6.74 11.69
CA ALA A 221 15.73 -6.87 11.38
C ALA A 221 15.46 -6.79 9.87
N MET A 222 16.23 -5.97 9.15
CA MET A 222 16.19 -5.90 7.70
C MET A 222 17.00 -7.08 7.16
N ILE A 223 16.31 -8.19 6.86
CA ILE A 223 16.98 -9.47 6.56
C ILE A 223 17.34 -9.65 5.08
N TRP A 224 16.78 -8.85 4.16
CA TRP A 224 16.94 -9.04 2.70
C TRP A 224 17.93 -8.06 2.05
N THR A 225 18.90 -8.59 1.31
CA THR A 225 19.81 -7.80 0.44
C THR A 225 19.13 -7.52 -0.91
N PRO A 226 19.30 -6.33 -1.51
CA PRO A 226 20.10 -5.19 -1.04
C PRO A 226 19.40 -4.26 -0.05
N LEU A 227 18.10 -4.44 0.22
CA LEU A 227 17.28 -3.50 0.99
C LEU A 227 17.84 -3.22 2.40
N ARG A 228 18.39 -4.25 3.05
CA ARG A 228 19.02 -4.14 4.37
C ARG A 228 20.22 -3.19 4.45
N ASN A 229 20.80 -2.86 3.30
CA ASN A 229 21.98 -2.00 3.26
C ASN A 229 21.61 -0.52 3.23
N TRP A 230 20.38 -0.16 2.87
CA TRP A 230 19.97 1.23 2.67
C TRP A 230 19.46 1.85 3.98
N ASN A 231 19.80 3.12 4.21
CA ASN A 231 19.35 3.86 5.39
C ASN A 231 18.00 4.55 5.17
N GLU A 232 17.43 4.46 3.96
CA GLU A 232 16.10 4.99 3.66
C GLU A 232 15.32 4.06 2.74
N THR A 233 14.00 4.21 2.75
CA THR A 233 13.13 3.51 1.82
C THR A 233 13.39 3.97 0.39
N LYS A 234 13.32 3.02 -0.55
CA LYS A 234 13.60 3.22 -1.97
C LYS A 234 12.42 2.76 -2.81
N ARG A 235 12.19 3.46 -3.91
CA ARG A 235 11.26 3.08 -4.98
C ARG A 235 12.03 3.07 -6.29
N ALA A 236 11.95 1.99 -7.07
CA ALA A 236 12.77 1.77 -8.26
C ALA A 236 14.26 2.12 -8.01
N PRO A 237 14.94 1.42 -7.08
CA PRO A 237 16.33 1.72 -6.73
C PRO A 237 17.19 1.70 -8.00
N ASN A 238 17.84 2.83 -8.30
CA ASN A 238 18.55 3.02 -9.56
C ASN A 238 19.75 2.04 -9.69
N SER A 239 19.58 1.02 -10.52
CA SER A 239 20.57 -0.05 -10.74
C SER A 239 21.80 0.39 -11.53
N THR A 240 21.82 1.61 -12.07
CA THR A 240 22.98 2.18 -12.78
C THR A 240 24.00 2.81 -11.83
N GLU A 241 23.60 3.08 -10.58
CA GLU A 241 24.49 3.58 -9.54
C GLU A 241 25.38 2.44 -9.02
N ALA A 242 26.62 2.76 -8.65
CA ALA A 242 27.59 1.75 -8.25
C ALA A 242 27.10 0.97 -7.02
N SER A 243 27.31 -0.35 -7.01
CA SER A 243 26.82 -1.29 -5.97
C SER A 243 27.20 -0.94 -4.52
N ASN A 244 28.18 -0.06 -4.32
CA ASN A 244 28.71 0.35 -3.02
C ASN A 244 28.11 1.67 -2.51
N GLN A 245 27.19 2.29 -3.26
CA GLN A 245 26.46 3.50 -2.87
C GLN A 245 24.99 3.16 -2.58
N GLU A 246 24.36 3.88 -1.67
CA GLU A 246 22.91 3.78 -1.48
C GLU A 246 22.21 4.37 -2.71
N PRO A 247 21.47 3.56 -3.50
CA PRO A 247 20.93 4.00 -4.77
C PRO A 247 19.85 5.06 -4.54
N THR A 248 19.70 6.01 -5.47
CA THR A 248 18.55 6.92 -5.47
C THR A 248 17.27 6.21 -5.93
N SER A 249 16.11 6.72 -5.50
CA SER A 249 14.81 6.26 -6.02
C SER A 249 14.57 6.85 -7.41
N ASP A 250 14.14 6.03 -8.38
CA ASP A 250 13.73 6.45 -9.72
C ASP A 250 12.19 6.54 -9.83
N ASN A 251 11.63 7.64 -9.30
CA ASN A 251 10.18 7.86 -9.31
C ASN A 251 9.61 8.10 -10.72
N GLU A 252 10.45 8.42 -11.71
CA GLU A 252 10.04 8.49 -13.11
C GLU A 252 9.77 7.07 -13.66
N GLN A 253 10.58 6.07 -13.29
CA GLN A 253 10.29 4.68 -13.62
C GLN A 253 8.98 4.19 -12.97
N VAL A 254 8.75 4.55 -11.69
CA VAL A 254 7.49 4.28 -10.99
C VAL A 254 6.30 4.89 -11.71
N ASN A 255 6.40 6.18 -12.07
CA ASN A 255 5.36 6.90 -12.81
C ASN A 255 5.00 6.20 -14.13
N ARG A 256 6.00 5.88 -14.97
CA ARG A 256 5.78 5.17 -16.24
C ARG A 256 5.14 3.80 -16.03
N ALA A 257 5.60 3.06 -15.03
CA ALA A 257 5.10 1.71 -14.78
C ALA A 257 3.64 1.72 -14.32
N LEU A 258 3.29 2.57 -13.34
CA LEU A 258 1.90 2.69 -12.86
C LEU A 258 0.97 3.26 -13.93
N LEU A 259 1.41 4.26 -14.69
CA LEU A 259 0.64 4.78 -15.83
C LEU A 259 0.37 3.67 -16.87
N SER A 260 1.34 2.78 -17.12
CA SER A 260 1.14 1.65 -18.05
C SER A 260 0.10 0.63 -17.56
N LYS A 261 -0.11 0.55 -16.24
CA LYS A 261 -1.08 -0.34 -15.59
C LYS A 261 -2.45 0.28 -15.34
N LEU A 262 -2.60 1.59 -15.50
CA LEU A 262 -3.86 2.29 -15.27
C LEU A 262 -5.05 1.69 -16.05
N PRO A 263 -4.96 1.36 -17.36
CA PRO A 263 -6.09 0.74 -18.07
C PRO A 263 -6.51 -0.61 -17.48
N GLU A 264 -5.53 -1.46 -17.10
CA GLU A 264 -5.77 -2.76 -16.47
C GLU A 264 -6.48 -2.59 -15.14
N ILE A 265 -5.97 -1.68 -14.29
CA ILE A 265 -6.55 -1.31 -13.00
C ILE A 265 -8.02 -0.89 -13.16
N GLN A 266 -8.29 0.06 -14.06
CA GLN A 266 -9.63 0.62 -14.24
C GLN A 266 -10.62 -0.45 -14.69
N ARG A 267 -10.22 -1.34 -15.60
CA ARG A 267 -11.07 -2.42 -16.06
C ARG A 267 -11.36 -3.44 -14.96
N ARG A 268 -10.33 -3.87 -14.22
CA ARG A 268 -10.49 -4.83 -13.10
C ARG A 268 -11.39 -4.25 -12.01
N LEU A 269 -11.19 -2.98 -11.65
CA LEU A 269 -12.10 -2.29 -10.71
C LEU A 269 -13.52 -2.19 -11.27
N SER A 270 -13.71 -1.86 -12.55
CA SER A 270 -15.04 -1.86 -13.18
C SER A 270 -15.74 -3.22 -13.04
N THR A 271 -15.03 -4.33 -13.30
CA THR A 271 -15.57 -5.69 -13.12
C THR A 271 -15.88 -6.00 -11.66
N LEU A 272 -14.95 -5.71 -10.74
CA LEU A 272 -15.15 -5.96 -9.30
C LEU A 272 -16.40 -5.23 -8.78
N PHE A 273 -16.56 -3.95 -9.08
CA PHE A 273 -17.70 -3.18 -8.58
C PHE A 273 -19.03 -3.53 -9.28
N SER A 274 -18.99 -3.92 -10.56
CA SER A 274 -20.20 -4.29 -11.30
C SER A 274 -20.67 -5.71 -10.98
N SER A 275 -19.76 -6.68 -10.84
CA SER A 275 -20.08 -8.12 -10.81
C SER A 275 -19.85 -8.80 -9.45
N TYR A 276 -18.91 -8.33 -8.62
CA TYR A 276 -18.56 -9.01 -7.37
C TYR A 276 -19.45 -8.48 -6.24
N LYS A 277 -20.41 -9.30 -5.80
CA LYS A 277 -21.41 -8.94 -4.75
C LYS A 277 -21.20 -9.69 -3.44
N ASP A 278 -20.31 -10.66 -3.42
CA ASP A 278 -19.88 -11.38 -2.21
C ASP A 278 -18.65 -10.69 -1.60
N PHE A 279 -18.63 -10.55 -0.27
CA PHE A 279 -17.54 -9.84 0.43
C PHE A 279 -16.21 -10.58 0.29
N ASN A 280 -16.22 -11.91 0.41
CA ASN A 280 -15.00 -12.70 0.38
C ASN A 280 -14.39 -12.65 -1.03
N SER A 281 -15.22 -12.84 -2.06
CA SER A 281 -14.75 -12.79 -3.46
C SER A 281 -14.27 -11.41 -3.87
N PHE A 282 -14.91 -10.34 -3.40
CA PHE A 282 -14.43 -8.98 -3.64
C PHE A 282 -13.14 -8.68 -2.88
N GLY A 283 -13.06 -9.11 -1.62
CA GLY A 283 -12.05 -8.61 -0.68
C GLY A 283 -10.68 -9.28 -0.79
N SER A 284 -10.63 -10.61 -0.97
CA SER A 284 -9.38 -11.36 -0.80
C SER A 284 -9.09 -12.36 -1.91
N LYS A 285 -7.81 -12.46 -2.28
CA LYS A 285 -7.32 -13.49 -3.22
C LYS A 285 -7.38 -14.91 -2.66
N ALA A 286 -7.57 -15.08 -1.35
CA ALA A 286 -7.81 -16.38 -0.73
C ALA A 286 -9.04 -17.10 -1.31
N TRP A 287 -10.04 -16.31 -1.74
CA TRP A 287 -11.27 -16.84 -2.30
C TRP A 287 -11.02 -17.70 -3.55
N ALA A 288 -10.12 -17.27 -4.44
CA ALA A 288 -9.82 -17.93 -5.70
C ALA A 288 -9.30 -19.37 -5.52
N PHE A 289 -8.74 -19.71 -4.36
CA PHE A 289 -8.28 -21.08 -4.05
C PHE A 289 -9.38 -21.99 -3.51
N SER A 290 -10.52 -21.42 -3.14
CA SER A 290 -11.70 -22.14 -2.64
C SER A 290 -12.83 -22.21 -3.67
N ASN A 291 -12.81 -21.33 -4.67
CA ASN A 291 -13.89 -21.18 -5.64
C ASN A 291 -13.35 -20.73 -7.02
N ASN A 292 -13.77 -21.42 -8.09
CA ASN A 292 -13.26 -21.18 -9.44
C ASN A 292 -14.13 -20.22 -10.30
N SER A 293 -15.18 -19.62 -9.73
CA SER A 293 -16.15 -18.79 -10.50
C SER A 293 -15.86 -17.29 -10.49
N THR A 294 -15.09 -16.81 -9.52
CA THR A 294 -14.66 -15.41 -9.40
C THR A 294 -13.23 -15.42 -8.92
N LEU A 295 -12.29 -15.06 -9.80
CA LEU A 295 -10.86 -15.32 -9.59
C LEU A 295 -10.07 -14.06 -9.24
N ASP A 296 -10.63 -12.87 -9.49
CA ASP A 296 -10.00 -11.61 -9.12
C ASP A 296 -10.44 -11.13 -7.71
N SER A 297 -9.84 -10.06 -7.20
CA SER A 297 -10.16 -9.45 -5.91
C SER A 297 -9.60 -8.02 -5.82
N LEU A 298 -10.04 -7.26 -4.81
CA LEU A 298 -9.43 -5.99 -4.47
C LEU A 298 -7.97 -6.17 -4.03
N GLU A 299 -7.67 -7.22 -3.28
CA GLU A 299 -6.31 -7.57 -2.83
C GLU A 299 -5.36 -7.77 -4.02
N SER A 300 -5.78 -8.46 -5.08
CA SER A 300 -4.97 -8.66 -6.29
C SER A 300 -4.83 -7.42 -7.16
N VAL A 301 -5.73 -6.42 -7.06
CA VAL A 301 -5.53 -5.10 -7.69
C VAL A 301 -4.58 -4.24 -6.83
N HIS A 302 -4.71 -4.31 -5.51
CA HIS A 302 -3.80 -3.70 -4.55
C HIS A 302 -2.35 -4.14 -4.77
N ASP A 303 -2.12 -5.43 -5.04
CA ASP A 303 -0.79 -5.99 -5.30
C ASP A 303 -0.07 -5.31 -6.49
N ILE A 304 -0.82 -4.81 -7.49
CA ILE A 304 -0.24 -4.03 -8.61
C ILE A 304 0.47 -2.79 -8.06
N ILE A 305 -0.16 -2.04 -7.17
CA ILE A 305 0.41 -0.79 -6.68
C ILE A 305 1.64 -1.04 -5.82
N HIS A 306 1.67 -2.12 -5.03
CA HIS A 306 2.88 -2.54 -4.32
C HIS A 306 4.03 -2.88 -5.29
N ILE A 307 3.77 -3.73 -6.28
CA ILE A 307 4.78 -4.19 -7.24
C ILE A 307 5.34 -3.02 -8.05
N PHE A 308 4.46 -2.19 -8.64
CA PHE A 308 4.82 -1.14 -9.57
C PHE A 308 5.11 0.22 -8.92
N GLY A 309 4.61 0.45 -7.70
CA GLY A 309 5.00 1.58 -6.85
C GLY A 309 6.37 1.40 -6.19
N GLY A 310 6.81 0.14 -6.01
CA GLY A 310 8.12 -0.18 -5.46
C GLY A 310 9.18 -0.52 -6.50
N LEU A 311 8.87 -1.29 -7.56
CA LEU A 311 9.81 -1.78 -8.57
C LEU A 311 11.13 -2.30 -7.98
N GLN A 312 11.06 -3.33 -7.13
CA GLN A 312 12.20 -3.89 -6.36
C GLN A 312 12.71 -2.96 -5.23
N GLY A 313 12.01 -1.86 -4.97
CA GLY A 313 12.12 -1.06 -3.77
C GLY A 313 11.26 -1.59 -2.61
N HIS A 314 11.23 -0.87 -1.50
CA HIS A 314 10.59 -1.32 -0.26
C HIS A 314 9.09 -1.61 -0.44
N MET A 315 8.37 -0.75 -1.18
CA MET A 315 6.94 -0.94 -1.48
C MET A 315 6.62 -2.28 -2.16
N THR A 316 7.58 -2.92 -2.83
CA THR A 316 7.36 -4.21 -3.50
C THR A 316 7.29 -5.38 -2.53
N PHE A 317 7.91 -5.28 -1.35
CA PHE A 317 8.07 -6.42 -0.44
C PHE A 317 7.17 -6.25 0.77
N VAL A 318 6.18 -7.13 0.93
CA VAL A 318 5.17 -7.08 2.01
C VAL A 318 5.79 -6.76 3.38
N PRO A 319 6.85 -7.46 3.86
CA PRO A 319 7.39 -7.21 5.19
C PRO A 319 8.03 -5.83 5.39
N LEU A 320 8.39 -5.13 4.31
CA LEU A 320 9.10 -3.84 4.33
C LEU A 320 8.26 -2.67 3.82
N SER A 321 7.16 -2.97 3.12
CA SER A 321 6.39 -1.97 2.36
C SER A 321 5.82 -0.86 3.23
N SER A 322 5.39 -1.17 4.44
CA SER A 322 4.81 -0.22 5.40
C SER A 322 5.77 0.87 5.88
N PHE A 323 7.08 0.67 5.75
CA PHE A 323 8.04 1.73 6.07
C PHE A 323 8.01 2.85 5.03
N ASP A 324 7.66 2.56 3.78
CA ASP A 324 7.60 3.57 2.72
C ASP A 324 6.32 4.41 2.88
N PRO A 325 6.39 5.75 2.92
CA PRO A 325 5.22 6.60 3.10
C PRO A 325 4.13 6.43 2.03
N LEU A 326 4.45 5.95 0.83
CA LEU A 326 3.46 5.66 -0.21
C LEU A 326 2.44 4.61 0.24
N PHE A 327 2.87 3.69 1.13
CA PHE A 327 2.02 2.66 1.71
C PHE A 327 0.75 3.24 2.32
N LEU A 328 0.91 4.29 3.14
CA LEU A 328 -0.21 4.87 3.88
C LEU A 328 -1.28 5.41 2.93
N LEU A 329 -0.87 6.11 1.88
CA LEU A 329 -1.80 6.69 0.89
C LEU A 329 -2.43 5.63 0.00
N HIS A 330 -1.65 4.60 -0.36
CA HIS A 330 -2.13 3.45 -1.12
C HIS A 330 -3.21 2.69 -0.35
N HIS A 331 -2.94 2.31 0.90
CA HIS A 331 -3.88 1.59 1.75
C HIS A 331 -5.10 2.45 2.12
N THR A 332 -4.94 3.77 2.26
CA THR A 332 -6.09 4.67 2.46
C THR A 332 -7.00 4.71 1.23
N MET A 333 -6.46 4.57 0.01
CA MET A 333 -7.25 4.40 -1.21
C MET A 333 -7.90 3.00 -1.28
N THR A 334 -7.19 1.95 -0.85
CA THR A 334 -7.77 0.59 -0.74
C THR A 334 -8.95 0.58 0.23
N ASP A 335 -8.84 1.21 1.39
CA ASP A 335 -9.94 1.37 2.36
C ASP A 335 -11.12 2.17 1.78
N ARG A 336 -10.84 3.22 0.97
CA ARG A 336 -11.88 3.94 0.22
C ARG A 336 -12.66 3.01 -0.72
N LEU A 337 -11.96 2.13 -1.44
CA LEU A 337 -12.60 1.16 -2.33
C LEU A 337 -13.46 0.15 -1.56
N VAL A 338 -13.00 -0.31 -0.38
CA VAL A 338 -13.80 -1.14 0.52
C VAL A 338 -15.06 -0.41 0.97
N ALA A 339 -14.93 0.84 1.43
CA ALA A 339 -16.08 1.64 1.89
C ALA A 339 -17.12 1.86 0.77
N ILE A 340 -16.67 2.17 -0.45
CA ILE A 340 -17.55 2.31 -1.62
C ILE A 340 -18.27 0.98 -1.90
N TRP A 341 -17.55 -0.14 -1.85
CA TRP A 341 -18.15 -1.45 -2.12
C TRP A 341 -19.17 -1.84 -1.05
N GLN A 342 -18.88 -1.57 0.23
CA GLN A 342 -19.81 -1.80 1.34
C GLN A 342 -21.09 -0.96 1.19
N ALA A 343 -20.98 0.30 0.75
CA ALA A 343 -22.13 1.15 0.48
C ALA A 343 -22.99 0.61 -0.67
N MET A 344 -22.37 -0.04 -1.67
CA MET A 344 -23.07 -0.66 -2.80
C MET A 344 -23.65 -2.04 -2.51
N ASN A 345 -23.14 -2.73 -1.49
CA ASN A 345 -23.51 -4.11 -1.13
C ASN A 345 -23.76 -4.23 0.38
N PRO A 346 -24.71 -3.46 0.96
CA PRO A 346 -24.83 -3.28 2.40
C PRO A 346 -25.18 -4.57 3.16
N ASP A 347 -25.83 -5.53 2.51
CA ASP A 347 -26.26 -6.79 3.12
C ASP A 347 -25.21 -7.91 3.00
N SER A 348 -24.20 -7.72 2.13
CA SER A 348 -23.13 -8.69 1.94
C SER A 348 -22.09 -8.57 3.03
N TRP A 349 -21.67 -9.70 3.59
CA TRP A 349 -20.73 -9.70 4.69
C TRP A 349 -19.84 -10.94 4.73
N LEU A 350 -18.75 -10.79 5.46
CA LEU A 350 -17.68 -11.76 5.60
C LEU A 350 -18.21 -13.12 6.09
N THR A 351 -17.86 -14.18 5.37
CA THR A 351 -18.15 -15.58 5.77
C THR A 351 -16.85 -16.34 6.05
N PRO A 352 -16.87 -17.40 6.89
CA PRO A 352 -15.64 -18.07 7.30
C PRO A 352 -14.80 -18.60 6.13
N LEU A 353 -13.49 -18.35 6.15
CA LEU A 353 -12.53 -18.80 5.14
C LEU A 353 -11.20 -19.16 5.83
N PRO A 354 -10.50 -20.24 5.41
CA PRO A 354 -9.18 -20.55 5.94
C PRO A 354 -8.14 -19.51 5.50
N ALA A 355 -7.23 -19.15 6.40
CA ALA A 355 -6.07 -18.32 6.10
C ALA A 355 -5.21 -18.97 5.01
N GLY A 356 -4.87 -18.22 3.97
CA GLY A 356 -4.04 -18.71 2.86
C GLY A 356 -2.54 -18.70 3.17
N GLU A 357 -2.11 -17.92 4.16
CA GLU A 357 -0.74 -17.82 4.66
C GLU A 357 -0.71 -17.50 6.17
N ASN A 358 0.49 -17.48 6.75
CA ASN A 358 0.69 -17.12 8.16
C ASN A 358 0.63 -15.59 8.33
N SER A 359 -0.02 -15.14 9.40
CA SER A 359 0.25 -13.83 10.02
C SER A 359 0.93 -14.07 11.37
N PHE A 360 1.43 -13.03 12.04
CA PHE A 360 2.11 -13.15 13.34
C PHE A 360 1.26 -13.90 14.39
N THR A 361 -0.07 -13.81 14.30
CA THR A 361 -1.02 -14.37 15.27
C THR A 361 -1.89 -15.49 14.72
N SER A 362 -1.70 -15.92 13.46
CA SER A 362 -2.51 -16.97 12.84
C SER A 362 -1.69 -17.80 11.86
N ILE A 363 -1.93 -19.10 11.82
CA ILE A 363 -1.23 -20.01 10.89
C ILE A 363 -2.07 -20.31 9.66
N LYS A 364 -1.39 -20.60 8.54
CA LYS A 364 -2.02 -21.05 7.29
C LYS A 364 -2.99 -22.21 7.56
N GLY A 365 -4.19 -22.09 7.00
CA GLY A 365 -5.28 -23.06 7.13
C GLY A 365 -6.18 -22.84 8.35
N GLU A 366 -5.83 -21.93 9.27
CA GLU A 366 -6.70 -21.55 10.38
C GLU A 366 -7.96 -20.85 9.85
N MET A 367 -9.13 -21.30 10.32
CA MET A 367 -10.40 -20.70 9.92
C MET A 367 -10.56 -19.32 10.54
N GLN A 368 -10.80 -18.32 9.70
CA GLN A 368 -11.03 -16.93 10.10
C GLN A 368 -12.44 -16.50 9.71
N ASP A 369 -13.06 -15.66 10.53
CA ASP A 369 -14.41 -15.13 10.34
C ASP A 369 -14.52 -13.67 10.80
N SER A 370 -15.73 -13.11 10.83
CA SER A 370 -15.92 -11.69 11.12
C SER A 370 -15.69 -11.31 12.58
N GLN A 371 -15.63 -12.30 13.47
CA GLN A 371 -15.35 -12.16 14.90
C GLN A 371 -13.89 -12.46 15.24
N SER A 372 -13.11 -13.01 14.30
CA SER A 372 -11.67 -13.16 14.46
C SER A 372 -11.01 -11.83 14.87
N PRO A 373 -10.15 -11.82 15.91
CA PRO A 373 -9.47 -10.61 16.35
C PRO A 373 -8.58 -10.02 15.26
N LEU A 374 -8.72 -8.72 15.01
CA LEU A 374 -7.81 -7.94 14.17
C LEU A 374 -6.61 -7.50 15.03
N THR A 375 -5.79 -8.47 15.44
CA THR A 375 -4.61 -8.19 16.26
C THR A 375 -3.57 -7.36 15.49
N PRO A 376 -2.82 -6.47 16.15
CA PRO A 376 -2.76 -6.26 17.61
C PRO A 376 -3.65 -5.09 18.09
N PHE A 377 -4.72 -4.78 17.35
CA PHE A 377 -5.48 -3.54 17.50
C PHE A 377 -6.53 -3.63 18.60
N LEU A 378 -6.27 -2.99 19.74
CA LEU A 378 -7.24 -2.90 20.84
C LEU A 378 -8.31 -1.84 20.56
N SER A 379 -9.56 -2.19 20.83
CA SER A 379 -10.71 -1.28 20.80
C SER A 379 -11.02 -0.67 22.16
N SER A 380 -10.55 -1.29 23.25
CA SER A 380 -10.68 -0.74 24.59
C SER A 380 -9.57 -1.17 25.54
N GLU A 381 -9.50 -0.50 26.70
CA GLU A 381 -8.43 -0.68 27.70
C GLU A 381 -8.52 -2.02 28.45
N ASP A 382 -9.67 -2.72 28.38
CA ASP A 382 -9.86 -4.03 29.00
C ASP A 382 -9.13 -5.17 28.26
N GLY A 383 -8.63 -4.92 27.06
CA GLY A 383 -7.95 -5.92 26.22
C GLY A 383 -8.80 -6.46 25.08
N THR A 384 -10.00 -5.93 24.87
CA THR A 384 -10.83 -6.25 23.71
C THR A 384 -10.16 -5.77 22.42
N PHE A 385 -10.01 -6.67 21.46
CA PHE A 385 -9.52 -6.35 20.11
C PHE A 385 -10.66 -5.84 19.23
N TRP A 386 -10.31 -5.06 18.21
CA TRP A 386 -11.17 -4.87 17.05
C TRP A 386 -11.39 -6.22 16.35
N ASN A 387 -12.56 -6.37 15.73
CA ASN A 387 -12.87 -7.45 14.79
C ASN A 387 -13.53 -6.84 13.55
N SER A 388 -13.76 -7.64 12.49
CA SER A 388 -14.36 -7.14 11.26
C SER A 388 -15.75 -6.52 11.48
N ASP A 389 -16.56 -7.09 12.38
CA ASP A 389 -17.90 -6.57 12.68
C ASP A 389 -17.87 -5.17 13.32
N THR A 390 -16.98 -4.96 14.29
CA THR A 390 -16.81 -3.67 14.97
C THR A 390 -16.09 -2.65 14.09
N ALA A 391 -15.17 -3.09 13.23
CA ALA A 391 -14.47 -2.23 12.26
C ALA A 391 -15.28 -1.95 10.98
N ARG A 392 -16.49 -2.50 10.84
CA ARG A 392 -17.27 -2.52 9.58
C ARG A 392 -17.47 -1.15 8.93
N THR A 393 -17.61 -0.10 9.71
CA THR A 393 -17.93 1.26 9.23
C THR A 393 -16.75 2.20 9.45
N THR A 394 -16.53 3.15 8.54
CA THR A 394 -15.45 4.15 8.68
C THR A 394 -15.73 5.11 9.85
N GLU A 395 -17.01 5.37 10.14
CA GLU A 395 -17.46 6.23 11.23
C GLU A 395 -17.12 5.66 12.62
N ALA A 396 -16.96 4.32 12.74
CA ALA A 396 -16.47 3.68 13.97
C ALA A 396 -15.06 4.16 14.38
N PHE A 397 -14.31 4.70 13.41
CA PHE A 397 -12.99 5.30 13.60
C PHE A 397 -13.00 6.82 13.46
N GLY A 398 -14.17 7.43 13.26
CA GLY A 398 -14.35 8.87 13.17
C GLY A 398 -13.94 9.49 11.83
N TYR A 399 -13.95 8.74 10.73
CA TYR A 399 -13.72 9.30 9.39
C TYR A 399 -14.75 8.80 8.38
N ALA A 400 -14.82 9.47 7.23
CA ALA A 400 -15.58 9.02 6.06
C ALA A 400 -14.86 9.44 4.77
N TYR A 401 -15.42 9.05 3.62
CA TYR A 401 -15.01 9.52 2.31
C TYR A 401 -16.16 10.32 1.68
N ALA A 402 -15.83 11.32 0.85
CA ALA A 402 -16.84 12.13 0.15
C ALA A 402 -17.82 11.28 -0.69
N ASP A 403 -17.38 10.10 -1.14
CA ASP A 403 -18.18 9.18 -1.95
C ASP A 403 -19.23 8.42 -1.16
N THR A 404 -19.01 8.22 0.13
CA THR A 404 -19.87 7.43 1.01
C THR A 404 -20.54 8.27 2.09
N ASP A 405 -20.34 9.60 2.06
CA ASP A 405 -20.93 10.52 3.03
C ASP A 405 -22.46 10.52 2.92
N LEU A 406 -23.11 10.22 4.04
CA LEU A 406 -24.57 10.18 4.19
C LEU A 406 -25.16 11.52 4.64
N THR A 407 -24.35 12.57 4.84
CA THR A 407 -24.82 13.87 5.32
C THR A 407 -25.90 14.44 4.41
N GLY A 408 -27.14 14.46 4.90
CA GLY A 408 -28.29 14.95 4.15
C GLY A 408 -28.81 14.01 3.05
N LYS A 409 -28.36 12.74 3.00
CA LYS A 409 -28.72 11.75 1.97
C LYS A 409 -29.23 10.45 2.56
N GLN A 410 -30.05 9.70 1.82
CA GLN A 410 -30.39 8.33 2.15
C GLN A 410 -29.34 7.35 1.60
N LYS A 411 -29.21 6.18 2.22
CA LYS A 411 -28.26 5.13 1.76
C LYS A 411 -28.50 4.72 0.31
N GLU A 412 -29.75 4.65 -0.11
CA GLU A 412 -30.11 4.26 -1.48
C GLU A 412 -29.74 5.35 -2.50
N ASP A 413 -29.86 6.63 -2.13
CA ASP A 413 -29.42 7.74 -2.99
C ASP A 413 -27.90 7.67 -3.21
N VAL A 414 -27.13 7.45 -2.13
CA VAL A 414 -25.67 7.28 -2.21
C VAL A 414 -25.31 6.06 -3.06
N ARG A 415 -26.03 4.94 -2.91
CA ARG A 415 -25.83 3.74 -3.73
C ARG A 415 -26.02 4.02 -5.23
N GLN A 416 -27.07 4.74 -5.61
CA GLN A 416 -27.34 5.11 -7.00
C GLN A 416 -26.31 6.10 -7.55
N GLU A 417 -25.91 7.08 -6.74
CA GLU A 417 -24.82 7.99 -7.08
C GLU A 417 -23.50 7.24 -7.32
N LEU A 418 -23.17 6.27 -6.47
CA LEU A 418 -21.97 5.44 -6.61
C LEU A 418 -22.00 4.58 -7.88
N GLN A 419 -23.15 3.95 -8.18
CA GLN A 419 -23.32 3.19 -9.43
C GLN A 419 -23.03 4.06 -10.66
N LYS A 420 -23.55 5.29 -10.66
CA LYS A 420 -23.27 6.25 -11.73
C LYS A 420 -21.80 6.67 -11.75
N LYS A 421 -21.22 7.03 -10.60
CA LYS A 421 -19.81 7.42 -10.48
C LYS A 421 -18.87 6.34 -11.01
N ILE A 422 -19.11 5.07 -10.70
CA ILE A 422 -18.28 3.95 -11.16
C ILE A 422 -18.38 3.78 -12.68
N ALA A 423 -19.58 3.91 -13.25
CA ALA A 423 -19.77 3.94 -14.69
C ALA A 423 -19.09 5.17 -15.35
N ASP A 424 -19.05 6.32 -14.68
CA ASP A 424 -18.37 7.51 -15.19
C ASP A 424 -16.84 7.37 -15.07
N TRP A 425 -16.32 6.88 -13.95
CA TRP A 425 -14.88 6.74 -13.67
C TRP A 425 -14.21 5.69 -14.54
N TRP A 426 -14.82 4.52 -14.66
CA TRP A 426 -14.19 3.36 -15.31
C TRP A 426 -15.05 2.79 -16.44
N GLY A 427 -16.31 3.19 -16.52
CA GLY A 427 -17.21 2.77 -17.58
C GLY A 427 -16.90 3.43 -18.93
N GLY A 428 -16.42 4.67 -19.01
CA GLY A 428 -16.24 5.40 -20.29
C GLY A 428 -15.31 4.74 -21.32
N ASN A 429 -14.19 4.14 -20.89
CA ASN A 429 -13.33 3.35 -21.78
C ASN A 429 -13.93 1.96 -22.05
N SER A 430 -14.61 1.36 -21.07
CA SER A 430 -15.29 0.08 -21.28
C SER A 430 -16.53 0.19 -22.16
N VAL A 431 -17.27 1.30 -22.17
CA VAL A 431 -18.50 1.52 -22.95
C VAL A 431 -18.17 1.97 -24.37
N SER A 432 -17.09 2.72 -24.60
CA SER A 432 -16.56 2.90 -25.97
C SER A 432 -16.04 1.57 -26.56
N LEU A 433 -15.48 0.69 -25.73
CA LEU A 433 -15.08 -0.66 -26.12
C LEU A 433 -16.27 -1.63 -26.26
N LEU A 434 -17.32 -1.51 -25.44
CA LEU A 434 -18.56 -2.31 -25.50
C LEU A 434 -19.53 -1.81 -26.59
N ALA A 435 -19.49 -0.51 -26.94
CA ALA A 435 -20.20 0.06 -28.09
C ALA A 435 -19.55 -0.34 -29.42
N SER A 436 -18.32 -0.86 -29.38
CA SER A 436 -17.83 -1.74 -30.44
C SER A 436 -18.35 -3.15 -30.16
N THR A 437 -19.41 -3.55 -30.88
CA THR A 437 -20.03 -4.88 -30.81
C THR A 437 -19.12 -5.99 -31.39
N LYS A 438 -17.84 -6.04 -31.00
CA LYS A 438 -16.83 -6.93 -31.59
C LYS A 438 -15.76 -7.50 -30.66
N TYR A 439 -15.83 -7.31 -29.35
CA TYR A 439 -14.95 -8.01 -28.42
C TYR A 439 -15.73 -9.09 -27.66
N PRO A 440 -15.37 -10.37 -27.81
CA PRO A 440 -15.99 -11.45 -27.04
C PRO A 440 -15.72 -11.25 -25.54
N ALA A 441 -16.57 -11.84 -24.69
CA ALA A 441 -16.28 -11.97 -23.26
C ALA A 441 -14.85 -12.53 -23.10
N VAL A 442 -13.99 -11.77 -22.44
CA VAL A 442 -12.60 -12.17 -22.23
C VAL A 442 -12.57 -13.00 -20.96
N THR A 443 -12.25 -14.29 -21.09
CA THR A 443 -12.01 -15.20 -19.97
C THR A 443 -10.96 -14.58 -19.03
N GLU A 444 -11.31 -14.42 -17.75
CA GLU A 444 -10.34 -14.07 -16.70
C GLU A 444 -9.45 -15.29 -16.43
N TRP A 445 -8.14 -15.07 -16.39
CA TRP A 445 -7.17 -16.12 -16.14
C TRP A 445 -6.36 -15.80 -14.89
N VAL A 446 -6.29 -16.77 -13.98
CA VAL A 446 -5.37 -16.75 -12.85
C VAL A 446 -4.38 -17.89 -13.00
N ALA A 447 -3.08 -17.60 -12.87
CA ALA A 447 -2.07 -18.61 -12.67
C ALA A 447 -2.00 -18.97 -11.17
N ASP A 448 -2.45 -20.17 -10.80
CA ASP A 448 -2.17 -20.80 -9.50
C ASP A 448 -0.71 -21.26 -9.51
N VAL A 449 0.15 -20.50 -8.82
CA VAL A 449 1.57 -20.77 -8.67
C VAL A 449 1.79 -21.42 -7.31
N ARG A 450 2.24 -22.67 -7.33
CA ARG A 450 2.70 -23.39 -6.14
C ARG A 450 4.20 -23.51 -6.21
N LEU A 451 4.89 -22.85 -5.28
CA LEU A 451 6.34 -22.79 -5.25
C LEU A 451 6.83 -23.12 -3.85
N ASN A 452 7.75 -24.07 -3.75
CA ASN A 452 8.54 -24.28 -2.55
C ASN A 452 9.80 -23.42 -2.64
N VAL A 453 9.93 -22.41 -1.77
CA VAL A 453 11.04 -21.46 -1.85
C VAL A 453 12.36 -22.17 -1.50
N LEU A 454 13.39 -21.92 -2.31
CA LEU A 454 14.65 -22.66 -2.30
C LEU A 454 15.53 -22.28 -1.11
N HIS A 455 15.57 -21.00 -0.79
CA HIS A 455 16.53 -20.42 0.13
C HIS A 455 15.83 -19.62 1.22
N ASP A 456 16.37 -19.69 2.42
CA ASP A 456 15.88 -18.91 3.55
C ASP A 456 15.97 -17.42 3.25
N HIS A 457 14.92 -16.69 3.61
CA HIS A 457 14.80 -15.26 3.35
C HIS A 457 15.05 -14.88 1.88
N ALA A 458 14.52 -15.66 0.94
CA ALA A 458 14.56 -15.30 -0.47
C ALA A 458 13.29 -14.57 -0.93
N PHE A 459 13.45 -13.67 -1.88
CA PHE A 459 12.35 -13.11 -2.64
C PHE A 459 12.35 -13.71 -4.04
N THR A 460 11.27 -14.41 -4.37
CA THR A 460 11.15 -15.09 -5.66
C THR A 460 10.04 -14.48 -6.48
N PHE A 461 10.40 -13.84 -7.59
CA PHE A 461 9.44 -13.43 -8.59
C PHE A 461 9.15 -14.58 -9.55
N VAL A 462 7.86 -14.74 -9.86
CA VAL A 462 7.41 -15.51 -11.02
C VAL A 462 6.75 -14.53 -11.98
N HIS A 463 7.36 -14.35 -13.14
CA HIS A 463 6.88 -13.48 -14.19
C HIS A 463 6.25 -14.29 -15.31
N PHE A 464 5.14 -13.83 -15.85
CA PHE A 464 4.41 -14.41 -16.96
C PHE A 464 4.47 -13.46 -18.15
N PHE A 465 4.74 -14.00 -19.34
CA PHE A 465 4.88 -13.23 -20.57
C PHE A 465 4.13 -13.89 -21.72
N LEU A 466 3.55 -13.06 -22.59
CA LEU A 466 3.11 -13.52 -23.90
C LEU A 466 4.32 -13.50 -24.86
N GLY A 467 4.85 -14.70 -25.17
CA GLY A 467 6.12 -14.88 -25.87
C GLY A 467 7.34 -14.67 -24.97
N ASP A 468 8.52 -14.56 -25.56
CA ASP A 468 9.76 -14.32 -24.82
C ASP A 468 9.78 -12.92 -24.18
N PRO A 469 10.35 -12.77 -22.96
CA PRO A 469 10.36 -11.49 -22.26
C PRO A 469 11.17 -10.45 -23.04
N LEU A 470 10.61 -9.23 -23.14
CA LEU A 470 11.29 -8.12 -23.79
C LEU A 470 12.28 -7.43 -22.82
N GLY A 471 13.50 -7.20 -23.28
CA GLY A 471 14.55 -6.52 -22.51
C GLY A 471 15.20 -7.39 -21.44
N GLY A 472 16.01 -6.77 -20.58
CA GLY A 472 16.70 -7.44 -19.48
C GLY A 472 15.81 -7.62 -18.25
N GLN A 473 16.22 -8.50 -17.33
CA GLN A 473 15.49 -8.83 -16.10
C GLN A 473 15.02 -7.59 -15.31
N GLN A 474 15.86 -6.55 -15.26
CA GLN A 474 15.56 -5.32 -14.53
C GLN A 474 14.36 -4.53 -15.09
N SER A 475 13.99 -4.75 -16.35
CA SER A 475 12.84 -4.08 -17.00
C SER A 475 11.62 -4.99 -17.15
N TRP A 476 11.70 -6.25 -16.70
CA TRP A 476 10.66 -7.25 -16.97
C TRP A 476 9.31 -6.96 -16.33
N LEU A 477 9.27 -6.39 -15.13
CA LEU A 477 8.01 -5.97 -14.50
C LEU A 477 7.24 -5.01 -15.42
N SER A 478 7.95 -4.04 -15.99
CA SER A 478 7.42 -3.02 -16.91
C SER A 478 7.37 -3.44 -18.39
N ALA A 479 7.73 -4.69 -18.73
CA ALA A 479 7.77 -5.11 -20.12
C ALA A 479 6.36 -5.16 -20.73
N GLN A 480 6.20 -4.70 -21.96
CA GLN A 480 4.88 -4.61 -22.62
C GLN A 480 4.17 -5.95 -22.76
N ASN A 481 4.92 -7.05 -22.86
CA ASN A 481 4.38 -8.39 -22.94
C ASN A 481 4.33 -9.12 -21.60
N ASN A 482 4.60 -8.45 -20.48
CA ASN A 482 4.40 -9.01 -19.14
C ASN A 482 2.90 -9.12 -18.87
N ALA A 483 2.41 -10.35 -18.89
CA ALA A 483 1.01 -10.70 -18.66
C ALA A 483 0.68 -10.77 -17.16
N GLY A 484 1.65 -10.89 -16.28
CA GLY A 484 1.43 -10.98 -14.85
C GLY A 484 2.74 -11.21 -14.12
N SER A 485 2.81 -10.77 -12.88
CA SER A 485 3.98 -11.03 -12.04
C SER A 485 3.53 -11.17 -10.61
N VAL A 486 4.17 -12.08 -9.89
CA VAL A 486 3.94 -12.24 -8.47
C VAL A 486 5.26 -12.34 -7.74
N LEU A 487 5.28 -11.72 -6.57
CA LEU A 487 6.33 -11.92 -5.60
C LEU A 487 5.87 -12.99 -4.63
N VAL A 488 6.69 -14.01 -4.46
CA VAL A 488 6.58 -15.00 -3.41
C VAL A 488 7.62 -14.69 -2.34
N SER A 489 7.16 -14.44 -1.12
CA SER A 489 8.00 -14.35 0.07
C SER A 489 7.60 -15.45 1.03
N SER A 490 8.42 -16.49 1.16
CA SER A 490 8.20 -17.54 2.14
C SER A 490 9.52 -18.09 2.68
N GLY A 491 9.47 -18.71 3.86
CA GLY A 491 10.63 -19.35 4.48
C GLY A 491 10.92 -20.75 3.89
N PRO A 492 12.05 -21.36 4.25
CA PRO A 492 12.43 -22.69 3.75
C PRO A 492 11.38 -23.74 4.17
N ASN A 493 11.12 -24.72 3.31
CA ASN A 493 10.11 -25.78 3.48
C ASN A 493 8.65 -25.32 3.56
N THR A 494 8.33 -24.11 3.08
CA THR A 494 6.95 -23.65 2.94
C THR A 494 6.56 -23.57 1.48
N THR A 495 5.49 -24.29 1.10
CA THR A 495 4.88 -24.13 -0.22
C THR A 495 3.98 -22.90 -0.21
N ALA A 496 4.45 -21.84 -0.88
CA ALA A 496 3.63 -20.71 -1.21
C ALA A 496 2.64 -21.09 -2.32
N VAL A 497 1.40 -20.64 -2.19
CA VAL A 497 0.35 -20.82 -3.18
C VAL A 497 -0.19 -19.42 -3.48
N VAL A 498 0.07 -18.91 -4.67
CA VAL A 498 -0.28 -17.54 -5.03
C VAL A 498 -0.97 -17.49 -6.39
N GLY A 499 -2.09 -16.77 -6.44
CA GLY A 499 -2.88 -16.54 -7.63
C GLY A 499 -2.35 -15.30 -8.32
N VAL A 500 -1.95 -15.43 -9.58
CA VAL A 500 -1.49 -14.32 -10.41
C VAL A 500 -2.55 -14.04 -11.46
N HIS A 501 -3.28 -12.95 -11.29
CA HIS A 501 -4.21 -12.52 -12.32
C HIS A 501 -3.43 -12.09 -13.57
N LEU A 502 -3.74 -12.70 -14.71
CA LEU A 502 -3.11 -12.38 -15.98
C LEU A 502 -3.87 -11.24 -16.65
N THR A 503 -3.17 -10.18 -17.08
CA THR A 503 -3.70 -9.00 -17.75
C THR A 503 -4.63 -9.41 -18.89
N PRO A 504 -5.96 -9.28 -18.76
CA PRO A 504 -6.84 -9.94 -19.71
C PRO A 504 -6.81 -9.33 -21.12
N GLU A 505 -6.36 -8.08 -21.31
CA GLU A 505 -6.15 -7.51 -22.64
C GLU A 505 -5.03 -8.24 -23.40
N LEU A 506 -3.95 -8.60 -22.71
CA LEU A 506 -2.85 -9.36 -23.30
C LEU A 506 -3.29 -10.81 -23.59
N MET A 507 -4.13 -11.37 -22.71
CA MET A 507 -4.67 -12.73 -22.90
C MET A 507 -5.81 -12.79 -23.93
N SER A 508 -6.38 -11.66 -24.31
CA SER A 508 -7.50 -11.59 -25.24
C SER A 508 -7.14 -12.19 -26.60
N GLY A 509 -7.89 -13.21 -27.01
CA GLY A 509 -7.69 -13.92 -28.27
C GLY A 509 -6.67 -15.06 -28.21
N VAL A 510 -6.00 -15.26 -27.07
CA VAL A 510 -5.21 -16.48 -26.83
C VAL A 510 -6.19 -17.62 -26.51
N GLN A 511 -6.31 -18.58 -27.42
CA GLN A 511 -7.16 -19.74 -27.18
C GLN A 511 -6.53 -20.61 -26.09
N ALA A 512 -7.36 -21.25 -25.24
CA ALA A 512 -6.90 -22.15 -24.19
C ALA A 512 -5.87 -23.19 -24.68
N ARG A 513 -6.08 -23.75 -25.89
CA ARG A 513 -5.16 -24.71 -26.51
C ARG A 513 -3.79 -24.15 -26.91
N GLU A 514 -3.66 -22.84 -27.06
CA GLU A 514 -2.42 -22.14 -27.45
C GLU A 514 -1.66 -21.59 -26.24
N MET A 515 -2.25 -21.62 -25.05
CA MET A 515 -1.66 -21.06 -23.83
C MET A 515 -0.30 -21.67 -23.51
N ILE A 516 -0.16 -22.99 -23.62
CA ILE A 516 1.09 -23.70 -23.29
C ILE A 516 2.24 -23.25 -24.22
N GLU A 517 1.94 -22.91 -25.47
CA GLU A 517 2.95 -22.47 -26.43
C GLU A 517 3.28 -20.97 -26.26
N LYS A 518 2.26 -20.15 -26.00
CA LYS A 518 2.38 -18.69 -26.02
C LYS A 518 2.70 -18.06 -24.67
N LEU A 519 2.27 -18.65 -23.56
CA LEU A 519 2.49 -18.11 -22.23
C LEU A 519 3.81 -18.68 -21.67
N GLN A 520 4.83 -17.84 -21.66
CA GLN A 520 6.13 -18.15 -21.09
C GLN A 520 6.21 -17.66 -19.65
N PHE A 521 7.03 -18.30 -18.82
CA PHE A 521 7.33 -17.80 -17.48
C PHE A 521 8.83 -17.77 -17.20
N ARG A 522 9.23 -16.92 -16.25
CA ARG A 522 10.60 -16.82 -15.73
C ARG A 522 10.56 -16.71 -14.21
N ILE A 523 11.50 -17.40 -13.55
CA ILE A 523 11.65 -17.37 -12.11
C ILE A 523 12.93 -16.59 -11.78
N VAL A 524 12.80 -15.62 -10.89
CA VAL A 524 13.91 -14.79 -10.43
C VAL A 524 13.93 -14.84 -8.92
N GLU A 525 14.98 -15.42 -8.35
CA GLU A 525 15.17 -15.48 -6.89
C GLU A 525 16.36 -14.63 -6.48
N ASN A 526 16.15 -13.67 -5.58
CA ASN A 526 17.19 -12.74 -5.12
C ASN A 526 17.95 -12.06 -6.28
N GLY A 527 17.23 -11.76 -7.37
CA GLY A 527 17.79 -11.14 -8.57
C GLY A 527 18.53 -12.10 -9.51
N ASN A 528 18.53 -13.41 -9.26
CA ASN A 528 19.15 -14.41 -10.13
C ASN A 528 18.09 -15.25 -10.83
N LEU A 529 18.31 -15.58 -12.11
CA LEU A 529 17.44 -16.51 -12.83
C LEU A 529 17.57 -17.92 -12.26
N VAL A 530 16.43 -18.55 -12.04
CA VAL A 530 16.32 -19.92 -11.55
C VAL A 530 15.66 -20.79 -12.63
N GLN A 531 16.20 -21.98 -12.88
CA GLN A 531 15.56 -22.90 -13.81
C GLN A 531 14.34 -23.55 -13.14
N PRO A 532 13.21 -23.70 -13.86
CA PRO A 532 12.02 -24.35 -13.30
C PRO A 532 12.23 -25.79 -12.80
N ASP A 533 13.22 -26.51 -13.35
CA ASP A 533 13.59 -27.86 -12.91
C ASP A 533 14.37 -27.88 -11.58
N ASP A 534 14.94 -26.75 -11.18
CA ASP A 534 15.71 -26.62 -9.93
C ASP A 534 14.79 -26.35 -8.72
N VAL A 535 13.49 -26.15 -8.95
CA VAL A 535 12.48 -25.79 -7.93
C VAL A 535 11.32 -26.77 -7.92
N ASP A 536 10.73 -27.01 -6.74
CA ASP A 536 9.41 -27.64 -6.65
C ASP A 536 8.34 -26.61 -7.01
N LEU A 537 8.05 -26.55 -8.30
CA LEU A 537 7.11 -25.62 -8.91
C LEU A 537 5.97 -26.37 -9.59
N ARG A 538 4.75 -25.88 -9.37
CA ARG A 538 3.58 -26.21 -10.20
C ARG A 538 2.91 -24.92 -10.61
N ILE A 539 2.54 -24.85 -11.88
CA ILE A 539 1.77 -23.73 -12.41
C ILE A 539 0.57 -24.28 -13.13
N GLN A 540 -0.61 -23.89 -12.65
CA GLN A 540 -1.88 -24.21 -13.26
C GLN A 540 -2.61 -22.92 -13.61
N LEU A 541 -3.08 -22.79 -14.85
CA LEU A 541 -3.96 -21.70 -15.23
C LEU A 541 -5.41 -22.12 -14.98
N VAL A 542 -6.15 -21.24 -14.34
CA VAL A 542 -7.58 -21.35 -14.06
C VAL A 542 -8.28 -20.24 -14.81
N GLY A 543 -9.21 -20.62 -15.70
CA GLY A 543 -10.15 -19.71 -16.34
C GLY A 543 -11.41 -19.56 -15.49
N ASP A 544 -12.02 -18.36 -15.49
CA ASP A 544 -13.34 -18.12 -14.90
C ASP A 544 -14.47 -18.95 -15.54
N ASP A 545 -14.26 -19.44 -16.76
CA ASP A 545 -15.11 -20.41 -17.46
C ASP A 545 -14.94 -21.86 -16.95
N GLY A 546 -14.08 -22.07 -15.94
CA GLY A 546 -13.75 -23.37 -15.37
C GLY A 546 -12.66 -24.13 -16.13
N THR A 547 -12.06 -23.54 -17.18
CA THR A 547 -10.96 -24.17 -17.90
C THR A 547 -9.73 -24.31 -17.00
N LEU A 548 -9.09 -25.47 -17.05
CA LEU A 548 -7.88 -25.77 -16.30
C LEU A 548 -6.77 -26.19 -17.26
N ILE A 549 -5.62 -25.50 -17.20
CA ILE A 549 -4.45 -25.79 -18.03
C ILE A 549 -3.24 -25.98 -17.14
N LYS A 550 -2.58 -27.13 -17.22
CA LYS A 550 -1.29 -27.34 -16.56
C LYS A 550 -0.20 -26.69 -17.41
N LEU A 551 0.41 -25.61 -16.91
CA LEU A 551 1.51 -24.92 -17.58
C LEU A 551 2.86 -25.54 -17.22
N TRP A 552 3.03 -25.96 -15.95
CA TRP A 552 4.24 -26.61 -15.45
C TRP A 552 3.96 -27.56 -14.27
N GLY A 553 4.84 -28.54 -14.07
CA GLY A 553 4.92 -29.40 -12.88
C GLY A 553 4.51 -30.84 -13.09
#